data_AF-A0A913Z2M1-F1
#
_entry.id   AF-A0A913Z2M1-F1
#
_cell.length_a   1.000
_cell.length_b   1.000
_cell.length_c   1.000
_cell.angle_alpha   90.00
_cell.angle_beta   90.00
_cell.angle_gamma   90.00
#
_symmetry.space_group_name_H-M   'P 1'
#
loop_
_entity.id
_entity.type
_entity.pdbx_description
1 polymer ?
#
loop_
_entity_poly.entity_id
_entity_poly.type
_entity_poly.pdbx_seq_one_letter_code
_entity_poly.pdbx_strand_id
1 'polypeptide(L)'
;MDDMDELIKKYFKLGYSQVEIAATLTSRYNINLSVRQLQRELQRLELYRHKNQTDMAQVRRFIERQLQASGELHGYRWMHHKLLQAGMVASRETVRRTLLELDPDGVNLRKRRRLVRRRYSGRGPNFVWHLDAMDKLKPFGIGISGCIDGFSRKIIWLEANSTTNDPEYIGGFFLKAVDRLGGCPTLVRSDRGTENGHVGAFQRFLRHHDDALGGDKSYLTGRSTANQRIESWWGQLRKQCTEFWRTLFRWLLEEGFFTGDVMDKELIRFVFMKHIQGDLDAVAEVWDGHLIRKSKQEHVTHGRPLLMFQLPEVYGTRDHLKPVEQERIDLCREECNFKDRFPCDRELFEYCCQSLITNGWEDPRNPEAAMNLYINLREHVRREIGV
;
A
#
# COMPACT_ATOMS: atom_id res chain seq x y z
N MET A 1 -21.00 22.88 -43.69
CA MET A 1 -20.63 21.55 -44.22
C MET A 1 -19.19 21.21 -43.81
N ASP A 2 -18.26 22.16 -43.86
CA ASP A 2 -16.85 21.96 -43.41
C ASP A 2 -16.68 21.52 -41.94
N ASP A 3 -17.49 22.03 -41.00
CA ASP A 3 -17.38 21.67 -39.57
C ASP A 3 -17.68 20.18 -39.30
N MET A 4 -18.66 19.61 -40.00
CA MET A 4 -18.99 18.18 -39.89
C MET A 4 -17.84 17.30 -40.41
N ASP A 5 -17.23 17.69 -41.53
CA ASP A 5 -16.12 16.96 -42.14
C ASP A 5 -14.88 16.96 -41.25
N GLU A 6 -14.58 18.09 -40.61
CA GLU A 6 -13.48 18.19 -39.65
C GLU A 6 -13.71 17.33 -38.40
N LEU A 7 -14.94 17.31 -37.87
CA LEU A 7 -15.29 16.46 -36.74
C LEU A 7 -15.20 14.96 -37.10
N ILE A 8 -15.70 14.56 -38.27
CA ILE A 8 -15.56 13.18 -38.76
C ILE A 8 -14.08 12.81 -38.90
N LYS A 9 -13.27 13.66 -39.54
CA LYS A 9 -11.81 13.44 -39.68
C LYS A 9 -11.13 13.32 -38.32
N LYS A 10 -11.48 14.17 -37.36
CA LYS A 10 -10.91 14.18 -36.00
C LYS A 10 -11.19 12.87 -35.26
N TYR A 11 -12.46 12.47 -35.14
CA TYR A 11 -12.82 11.25 -34.40
C TYR A 11 -12.36 9.98 -35.12
N PHE A 12 -12.33 10.01 -36.46
CA PHE A 12 -11.73 8.93 -37.25
C PHE A 12 -10.24 8.76 -36.95
N LYS A 13 -9.46 9.86 -36.93
CA LYS A 13 -8.03 9.84 -36.57
C LYS A 13 -7.78 9.38 -35.13
N LEU A 14 -8.68 9.69 -34.20
CA LEU A 14 -8.62 9.21 -32.81
C LEU A 14 -8.95 7.71 -32.67
N GLY A 15 -9.35 7.04 -33.74
CA GLY A 15 -9.58 5.59 -33.77
C GLY A 15 -10.98 5.13 -33.35
N TYR A 16 -11.92 6.06 -33.18
CA TYR A 16 -13.31 5.78 -32.78
C TYR A 16 -13.98 4.94 -33.85
N SER A 17 -14.69 3.86 -33.50
CA SER A 17 -15.55 3.07 -34.39
C SER A 17 -16.64 3.94 -35.06
N GLN A 18 -17.21 3.45 -36.16
CA GLN A 18 -18.28 4.19 -36.86
C GLN A 18 -19.49 4.46 -35.96
N VAL A 19 -19.82 3.52 -35.06
CA VAL A 19 -20.88 3.70 -34.07
C VAL A 19 -20.51 4.80 -33.07
N GLU A 20 -19.28 4.80 -32.56
CA GLU A 20 -18.80 5.82 -31.62
C GLU A 20 -18.73 7.22 -32.26
N ILE A 21 -18.31 7.33 -33.52
CA ILE A 21 -18.30 8.60 -34.27
C ILE A 21 -19.73 9.11 -34.41
N ALA A 22 -20.66 8.27 -34.91
CA ALA A 22 -22.06 8.66 -35.09
C ALA A 22 -22.71 9.09 -33.76
N ALA A 23 -22.51 8.30 -32.69
CA ALA A 23 -23.02 8.64 -31.35
C ALA A 23 -22.42 9.94 -30.80
N THR A 24 -21.13 10.19 -31.02
CA THR A 24 -20.46 11.41 -30.56
C THR A 24 -20.96 12.65 -31.32
N LEU A 25 -21.17 12.53 -32.63
CA LEU A 25 -21.73 13.60 -33.46
C LEU A 25 -23.16 13.95 -33.03
N THR A 26 -24.00 12.95 -32.77
CA THR A 26 -25.37 13.16 -32.28
C THR A 26 -25.38 13.78 -30.88
N SER A 27 -24.62 13.21 -29.94
CA SER A 27 -24.69 13.61 -28.53
C SER A 27 -24.03 14.95 -28.22
N ARG A 28 -22.92 15.31 -28.89
CA ARG A 28 -22.13 16.50 -28.55
C ARG A 28 -22.31 17.67 -29.52
N TYR A 29 -22.68 17.38 -30.76
CA TYR A 29 -22.77 18.38 -31.83
C TYR A 29 -24.18 18.47 -32.43
N ASN A 30 -25.13 17.67 -31.92
CA ASN A 30 -26.50 17.58 -32.43
C ASN A 30 -26.59 17.27 -33.94
N ILE A 31 -25.56 16.60 -34.48
CA ILE A 31 -25.48 16.17 -35.88
C ILE A 31 -25.93 14.72 -35.95
N ASN A 32 -27.16 14.48 -36.41
CA ASN A 32 -27.74 13.15 -36.44
C ASN A 32 -27.42 12.42 -37.74
N LEU A 33 -26.48 11.47 -37.68
CA LEU A 33 -26.09 10.62 -38.80
C LEU A 33 -26.30 9.15 -38.45
N SER A 34 -27.02 8.42 -39.30
CA SER A 34 -26.99 6.96 -39.25
C SER A 34 -25.59 6.44 -39.62
N VAL A 35 -25.25 5.24 -39.12
CA VAL A 35 -23.97 4.58 -39.46
C VAL A 35 -23.80 4.42 -40.98
N ARG A 36 -24.90 4.18 -41.74
CA ARG A 36 -24.86 4.11 -43.21
C ARG A 36 -24.53 5.44 -43.86
N GLN A 37 -25.06 6.56 -43.35
CA GLN A 37 -24.71 7.90 -43.84
C GLN A 37 -23.24 8.22 -43.52
N LEU A 38 -22.79 7.92 -42.29
CA LEU A 38 -21.39 8.10 -41.92
C LEU A 38 -20.45 7.27 -42.82
N GLN A 39 -20.81 6.06 -43.22
CA GLN A 39 -20.01 5.25 -44.16
C GLN A 39 -19.85 5.94 -45.52
N ARG A 40 -20.90 6.59 -46.02
CA ARG A 40 -20.83 7.36 -47.28
C ARG A 40 -19.93 8.59 -47.13
N GLU A 41 -20.03 9.29 -46.01
CA GLU A 41 -19.15 10.44 -45.71
C GLU A 41 -17.69 10.02 -45.56
N LEU A 42 -17.40 8.91 -44.88
CA LEU A 42 -16.04 8.37 -44.78
C LEU A 42 -15.47 8.00 -46.16
N GLN A 43 -16.30 7.47 -47.06
CA GLN A 43 -15.88 7.20 -48.44
C GLN A 43 -15.62 8.48 -49.24
N ARG A 44 -16.52 9.47 -49.13
CA ARG A 44 -16.37 10.78 -49.78
C ARG A 44 -15.11 11.52 -49.31
N LEU A 45 -14.78 11.37 -48.02
CA LEU A 45 -13.58 11.96 -47.40
C LEU A 45 -12.31 11.10 -47.56
N GLU A 46 -12.40 9.98 -48.30
CA GLU A 46 -11.29 9.04 -48.53
C GLU A 46 -10.66 8.48 -47.23
N LEU A 47 -11.45 8.37 -46.15
CA LEU A 47 -11.02 7.92 -44.84
C LEU A 47 -11.15 6.40 -44.70
N TYR A 48 -10.03 5.68 -44.90
CA TYR A 48 -9.97 4.23 -44.82
C TYR A 48 -9.04 3.75 -43.71
N ARG A 49 -9.44 2.70 -42.97
CA ARG A 49 -8.60 2.13 -41.90
C ARG A 49 -7.55 1.13 -42.37
N HIS A 50 -7.75 0.59 -43.57
CA HIS A 50 -6.95 -0.51 -44.11
C HIS A 50 -6.36 -0.20 -45.50
N LYS A 51 -6.70 0.96 -46.08
CA LYS A 51 -6.04 1.49 -47.28
C LYS A 51 -5.06 2.60 -46.85
N ASN A 52 -4.10 2.93 -47.70
CA ASN A 52 -3.08 3.97 -47.45
C ASN A 52 -2.18 3.66 -46.24
N GLN A 53 -1.59 2.46 -46.21
CA GLN A 53 -0.67 2.08 -45.14
C GLN A 53 0.53 3.03 -45.11
N THR A 54 0.86 3.49 -43.91
CA THR A 54 2.07 4.29 -43.70
C THR A 54 3.30 3.45 -43.99
N ASP A 55 4.29 4.06 -44.64
CA ASP A 55 5.57 3.41 -44.96
C ASP A 55 6.19 2.74 -43.73
N MET A 56 6.70 1.52 -43.92
CA MET A 56 7.24 0.71 -42.84
C MET A 56 8.43 1.36 -42.14
N ALA A 57 9.26 2.13 -42.86
CA ALA A 57 10.37 2.84 -42.23
C ALA A 57 9.87 4.00 -41.36
N GLN A 58 8.78 4.67 -41.73
CA GLN A 58 8.12 5.66 -40.87
C GLN A 58 7.51 5.05 -39.60
N VAL A 59 6.82 3.91 -39.73
CA VAL A 59 6.27 3.15 -38.58
C VAL A 59 7.39 2.73 -37.63
N ARG A 60 8.48 2.18 -38.17
CA ARG A 60 9.65 1.76 -37.39
C ARG A 60 10.28 2.94 -36.65
N ARG A 61 10.57 4.05 -37.32
CA ARG A 61 11.12 5.28 -36.70
C ARG A 61 10.21 5.86 -35.62
N PHE A 62 8.89 5.76 -35.79
CA PHE A 62 7.96 6.18 -34.75
C PHE A 62 8.09 5.31 -33.51
N ILE A 63 8.10 3.99 -33.66
CA ILE A 63 8.24 3.05 -32.54
C ILE A 63 9.61 3.21 -31.87
N GLU A 64 10.70 3.31 -32.64
CA GLU A 64 12.05 3.57 -32.11
C GLU A 64 12.09 4.83 -31.25
N ARG A 65 11.52 5.95 -31.72
CA ARG A 65 11.44 7.18 -30.91
C ARG A 65 10.62 7.03 -29.64
N GLN A 66 9.54 6.26 -29.68
CA GLN A 66 8.76 5.99 -28.46
C GLN A 66 9.56 5.14 -27.46
N LEU A 67 10.32 4.15 -27.94
CA LEU A 67 11.15 3.28 -27.10
C LEU A 67 12.31 4.03 -26.42
N GLN A 68 12.76 5.17 -26.97
CA GLN A 68 13.77 6.03 -26.32
C GLN A 68 13.21 6.89 -25.15
N ALA A 69 11.94 6.70 -24.79
CA ALA A 69 11.25 7.44 -23.74
C ALA A 69 10.26 6.53 -22.99
N SER A 70 9.23 7.09 -22.36
CA SER A 70 8.17 6.32 -21.65
C SER A 70 7.41 5.32 -22.54
N GLY A 71 7.61 5.37 -23.87
CA GLY A 71 7.12 4.38 -24.82
C GLY A 71 7.62 2.97 -24.58
N GLU A 72 8.80 2.80 -23.96
CA GLU A 72 9.38 1.49 -23.61
C GLU A 72 8.47 0.64 -22.71
N LEU A 73 7.60 1.26 -21.93
CA LEU A 73 6.72 0.56 -21.00
C LEU A 73 5.43 0.06 -21.66
N HIS A 74 5.11 0.54 -22.86
CA HIS A 74 3.82 0.29 -23.50
C HIS A 74 3.81 -1.00 -24.33
N GLY A 75 2.77 -1.82 -24.14
CA GLY A 75 2.53 -2.98 -25.00
C GLY A 75 2.07 -2.60 -26.40
N TYR A 76 2.13 -3.56 -27.34
CA TYR A 76 1.83 -3.32 -28.76
C TYR A 76 0.44 -2.71 -29.02
N ARG A 77 -0.57 -3.02 -28.20
CA ARG A 77 -1.92 -2.43 -28.32
C ARG A 77 -1.92 -0.93 -28.04
N TRP A 78 -1.22 -0.52 -26.99
CA TRP A 78 -1.09 0.90 -26.64
C TRP A 78 -0.20 1.65 -27.63
N MET A 79 0.90 1.00 -28.07
CA MET A 79 1.76 1.54 -29.12
C MET A 79 0.99 1.73 -30.44
N HIS A 80 0.08 0.80 -30.78
CA HIS A 80 -0.81 0.93 -31.94
C HIS A 80 -1.75 2.13 -31.82
N HIS A 81 -2.34 2.37 -30.64
CA HIS A 81 -3.15 3.56 -30.40
C HIS A 81 -2.36 4.87 -30.53
N LYS A 82 -1.13 4.92 -30.00
CA LYS A 82 -0.25 6.09 -30.17
C LYS A 82 0.08 6.38 -31.64
N LEU A 83 0.30 5.33 -32.42
CA LEU A 83 0.57 5.42 -33.85
C LEU A 83 -0.66 5.98 -34.60
N LEU A 84 -1.87 5.53 -34.25
CA LEU A 84 -3.13 6.08 -34.80
C LEU A 84 -3.31 7.55 -34.45
N GLN A 85 -3.07 7.93 -33.19
CA GLN A 85 -3.15 9.34 -32.76
C GLN A 85 -2.13 10.24 -33.47
N ALA A 86 -0.99 9.68 -33.86
CA ALA A 86 0.00 10.37 -34.69
C ALA A 86 -0.39 10.44 -36.18
N GLY A 87 -1.59 9.98 -36.55
CA GLY A 87 -2.12 10.03 -37.91
C GLY A 87 -1.57 8.94 -38.84
N MET A 88 -0.89 7.92 -38.30
CA MET A 88 -0.32 6.84 -39.09
C MET A 88 -1.30 5.65 -39.19
N VAL A 89 -1.21 4.91 -40.30
CA VAL A 89 -2.06 3.75 -40.59
C VAL A 89 -1.19 2.49 -40.65
N ALA A 90 -1.23 1.68 -39.61
CA ALA A 90 -0.55 0.39 -39.55
C ALA A 90 -1.44 -0.68 -38.89
N SER A 91 -1.25 -1.95 -39.27
CA SER A 91 -1.94 -3.05 -38.63
C SER A 91 -1.39 -3.30 -37.22
N ARG A 92 -2.24 -3.84 -36.32
CA ARG A 92 -1.78 -4.25 -34.98
C ARG A 92 -0.66 -5.27 -35.03
N GLU A 93 -0.70 -6.17 -36.02
CA GLU A 93 0.31 -7.21 -36.19
C GLU A 93 1.64 -6.63 -36.67
N THR A 94 1.59 -5.65 -37.58
CA THR A 94 2.76 -4.87 -37.99
C THR A 94 3.43 -4.23 -36.77
N VAL A 95 2.67 -3.53 -35.94
CA VAL A 95 3.21 -2.91 -34.70
C VAL A 95 3.76 -3.96 -33.75
N ARG A 96 3.08 -5.10 -33.58
CA ARG A 96 3.54 -6.19 -32.71
C ARG A 96 4.87 -6.78 -33.18
N ARG A 97 5.02 -7.02 -34.49
CA ARG A 97 6.25 -7.56 -35.09
C ARG A 97 7.39 -6.56 -34.99
N THR A 98 7.17 -5.31 -35.39
CA THR A 98 8.18 -4.26 -35.31
C THR A 98 8.62 -4.01 -33.87
N LEU A 99 7.70 -4.03 -32.89
CA LEU A 99 8.07 -3.90 -31.47
C LEU A 99 8.88 -5.10 -30.96
N LEU A 100 8.59 -6.32 -31.44
CA LEU A 100 9.38 -7.51 -31.10
C LEU A 100 10.77 -7.49 -31.72
N GLU A 101 10.91 -6.95 -32.93
CA GLU A 101 12.20 -6.80 -33.61
C GLU A 101 13.07 -5.72 -32.97
N LEU A 102 12.47 -4.62 -32.51
CA LEU A 102 13.17 -3.48 -31.91
C LEU A 102 13.48 -3.65 -30.42
N ASP A 103 12.60 -4.32 -29.67
CA ASP A 103 12.71 -4.54 -28.23
C ASP A 103 12.29 -5.97 -27.84
N PRO A 104 13.04 -7.00 -28.29
CA PRO A 104 12.70 -8.40 -27.99
C PRO A 104 12.72 -8.66 -26.49
N ASP A 105 13.66 -8.07 -25.76
CA ASP A 105 13.80 -8.24 -24.32
C ASP A 105 12.65 -7.59 -23.54
N GLY A 106 12.27 -6.35 -23.83
CA GLY A 106 11.14 -5.71 -23.18
C GLY A 106 9.82 -6.37 -23.54
N VAL A 107 9.63 -6.88 -24.76
CA VAL A 107 8.45 -7.68 -25.11
C VAL A 107 8.40 -8.98 -24.29
N ASN A 108 9.54 -9.65 -24.11
CA ASN A 108 9.63 -10.84 -23.27
C ASN A 108 9.39 -10.52 -21.78
N LEU A 109 9.91 -9.40 -21.29
CA LEU A 109 9.72 -8.91 -19.93
C LEU A 109 8.22 -8.68 -19.64
N ARG A 110 7.52 -8.00 -20.56
CA ARG A 110 6.08 -7.70 -20.48
C ARG A 110 5.22 -8.96 -20.60
N LYS A 111 5.58 -9.91 -21.48
CA LYS A 111 4.88 -11.21 -21.61
C LYS A 111 4.92 -12.04 -20.33
N ARG A 112 6.02 -11.97 -19.57
CA ARG A 112 6.20 -12.75 -18.34
C ARG A 112 5.27 -12.32 -17.19
N ARG A 113 4.51 -11.21 -17.31
CA ARG A 113 3.63 -10.64 -16.27
C ARG A 113 4.29 -10.60 -14.88
N ARG A 114 5.61 -10.51 -14.84
CA ARG A 114 6.38 -10.67 -13.62
C ARG A 114 6.85 -9.30 -13.21
N LEU A 115 6.39 -8.85 -12.05
CA LEU A 115 6.93 -7.67 -11.38
C LEU A 115 8.45 -7.77 -11.38
N VAL A 116 9.14 -6.79 -11.99
CA VAL A 116 10.59 -6.68 -11.89
C VAL A 116 10.89 -6.32 -10.43
N ARG A 117 11.24 -7.34 -9.63
CA ARG A 117 11.57 -7.16 -8.21
C ARG A 117 12.85 -6.33 -8.13
N ARG A 118 12.78 -5.17 -7.50
CA ARG A 118 13.94 -4.32 -7.22
C ARG A 118 14.93 -5.10 -6.35
N ARG A 119 16.22 -4.93 -6.59
CA ARG A 119 17.26 -5.48 -5.70
C ARG A 119 17.21 -4.70 -4.39
N TYR A 120 16.91 -5.39 -3.28
CA TYR A 120 17.01 -4.82 -1.94
C TYR A 120 18.20 -5.47 -1.24
N SER A 121 19.25 -4.71 -0.91
CA SER A 121 20.33 -5.16 -0.03
C SER A 121 20.39 -4.27 1.21
N GLY A 122 20.28 -4.89 2.39
CA GLY A 122 20.58 -4.23 3.68
C GLY A 122 22.06 -4.44 4.03
N ARG A 123 22.67 -3.50 4.77
CA ARG A 123 24.07 -3.65 5.22
C ARG A 123 24.20 -4.59 6.42
N GLY A 124 23.22 -4.58 7.31
CA GLY A 124 23.10 -5.39 8.52
C GLY A 124 21.84 -4.98 9.29
N PRO A 125 21.49 -5.64 10.39
CA PRO A 125 20.36 -5.23 11.23
C PRO A 125 20.56 -3.81 11.77
N ASN A 126 19.45 -3.12 12.05
CA ASN A 126 19.39 -1.72 12.50
C ASN A 126 19.97 -0.70 11.51
N PHE A 127 20.33 -1.11 10.30
CA PHE A 127 20.80 -0.17 9.29
C PHE A 127 19.65 0.66 8.70
N VAL A 128 18.52 0.02 8.37
CA VAL A 128 17.29 0.70 7.95
C VAL A 128 16.10 0.06 8.62
N TRP A 129 15.32 0.86 9.34
CA TRP A 129 13.98 0.47 9.79
C TRP A 129 12.92 0.97 8.81
N HIS A 130 11.98 0.11 8.46
CA HIS A 130 10.88 0.39 7.55
C HIS A 130 9.58 0.45 8.34
N LEU A 131 9.01 1.64 8.49
CA LEU A 131 7.76 1.85 9.22
C LEU A 131 6.62 2.18 8.27
N ASP A 132 5.41 1.73 8.61
CA ASP A 132 4.18 1.98 7.87
C ASP A 132 2.95 1.65 8.73
N ALA A 133 1.76 1.99 8.23
CA ALA A 133 0.48 1.68 8.85
C ALA A 133 -0.44 0.87 7.94
N MET A 134 -1.19 -0.07 8.52
CA MET A 134 -2.22 -0.86 7.85
C MET A 134 -3.61 -0.40 8.28
N ASP A 135 -4.35 0.18 7.34
CA ASP A 135 -5.66 0.81 7.59
C ASP A 135 -6.86 -0.09 7.21
N LYS A 136 -6.65 -1.40 6.97
CA LYS A 136 -7.74 -2.30 6.52
C LYS A 136 -8.82 -2.55 7.57
N LEU A 137 -8.52 -2.35 8.86
CA LEU A 137 -9.49 -2.45 9.95
C LEU A 137 -9.95 -1.06 10.46
N LYS A 138 -9.41 0.02 9.90
CA LYS A 138 -9.70 1.40 10.32
C LYS A 138 -11.17 1.81 10.17
N PRO A 139 -11.93 1.33 9.16
CA PRO A 139 -13.38 1.55 9.13
C PRO A 139 -14.11 1.06 10.39
N PHE A 140 -13.53 0.08 11.10
CA PHE A 140 -14.04 -0.50 12.34
C PHE A 140 -13.37 0.07 13.60
N GLY A 141 -12.56 1.12 13.46
CA GLY A 141 -11.92 1.81 14.59
C GLY A 141 -10.56 1.25 15.01
N ILE A 142 -9.96 0.34 14.23
CA ILE A 142 -8.67 -0.28 14.56
C ILE A 142 -7.65 0.00 13.46
N GLY A 143 -6.61 0.75 13.77
CA GLY A 143 -5.42 0.90 12.94
C GLY A 143 -4.28 0.01 13.45
N ILE A 144 -3.39 -0.43 12.55
CA ILE A 144 -2.22 -1.22 12.93
C ILE A 144 -0.96 -0.47 12.47
N SER A 145 -0.09 -0.11 13.41
CA SER A 145 1.25 0.42 13.12
C SER A 145 2.26 -0.71 13.13
N GLY A 146 3.20 -0.71 12.19
CA GLY A 146 4.28 -1.70 12.18
C GLY A 146 5.60 -1.15 11.71
N CYS A 147 6.67 -1.77 12.20
CA CYS A 147 8.01 -1.53 11.70
C CYS A 147 8.79 -2.83 11.61
N ILE A 148 9.58 -2.93 10.55
CA ILE A 148 10.38 -4.11 10.22
C ILE A 148 11.82 -3.70 9.92
N ASP A 149 12.77 -4.50 10.38
CA ASP A 149 14.18 -4.33 10.03
C ASP A 149 14.41 -4.65 8.54
N GLY A 150 15.18 -3.79 7.88
CA GLY A 150 15.46 -3.90 6.45
C GLY A 150 16.26 -5.16 6.06
N PHE A 151 17.21 -5.55 6.89
CA PHE A 151 18.15 -6.63 6.64
C PHE A 151 17.60 -7.98 7.09
N SER A 152 17.32 -8.10 8.39
CA SER A 152 16.89 -9.33 9.05
C SER A 152 15.41 -9.63 8.79
N ARG A 153 14.61 -8.60 8.48
CA ARG A 153 13.15 -8.68 8.41
C ARG A 153 12.49 -8.99 9.74
N LYS A 154 13.19 -8.80 10.85
CA LYS A 154 12.63 -8.93 12.19
C LYS A 154 11.58 -7.83 12.41
N ILE A 155 10.46 -8.18 13.03
CA ILE A 155 9.48 -7.18 13.46
C ILE A 155 10.06 -6.38 14.64
N ILE A 156 10.11 -5.06 14.51
CA ILE A 156 10.57 -4.15 15.56
C ILE A 156 9.39 -3.82 16.48
N TRP A 157 8.25 -3.44 15.91
CA TRP A 157 6.96 -3.34 16.59
C TRP A 157 5.82 -3.69 15.64
N LEU A 158 4.69 -4.11 16.21
CA LEU A 158 3.43 -4.37 15.52
C LEU A 158 2.28 -4.14 16.51
N GLU A 159 1.65 -2.97 16.43
CA GLU A 159 0.76 -2.46 17.47
C GLU A 159 -0.59 -2.10 16.88
N ALA A 160 -1.66 -2.71 17.40
CA ALA A 160 -3.02 -2.28 17.17
C ALA A 160 -3.34 -1.05 18.04
N ASN A 161 -3.98 -0.04 17.45
CA ASN A 161 -4.35 1.20 18.13
C ASN A 161 -5.66 1.77 17.56
N SER A 162 -6.26 2.74 18.24
CA SER A 162 -7.43 3.47 17.77
C SER A 162 -7.13 4.33 16.52
N THR A 163 -5.89 4.77 16.37
CA THR A 163 -5.43 5.64 15.28
C THR A 163 -4.07 5.22 14.73
N THR A 164 -3.90 5.42 13.43
CA THR A 164 -2.65 5.32 12.67
C THR A 164 -2.21 6.66 12.09
N ASN A 165 -2.98 7.72 12.32
CA ASN A 165 -2.74 9.05 11.75
C ASN A 165 -2.14 10.04 12.75
N ASP A 166 -2.12 9.68 14.03
CA ASP A 166 -1.64 10.54 15.10
C ASP A 166 -0.12 10.37 15.28
N PRO A 167 0.67 11.42 14.96
CA PRO A 167 2.12 11.36 15.07
C PRO A 167 2.63 11.05 16.48
N GLU A 168 1.91 11.44 17.53
CA GLU A 168 2.34 11.27 18.91
C GLU A 168 2.35 9.78 19.30
N TYR A 169 1.34 9.01 18.88
CA TYR A 169 1.30 7.57 19.08
C TYR A 169 2.36 6.83 18.25
N ILE A 170 2.54 7.21 16.99
CA ILE A 170 3.56 6.59 16.12
C ILE A 170 4.97 6.90 16.65
N GLY A 171 5.18 8.12 17.15
CA GLY A 171 6.37 8.54 17.89
C GLY A 171 6.60 7.68 19.14
N GLY A 172 5.55 7.45 19.94
CA GLY A 172 5.60 6.61 21.14
C GLY A 172 6.02 5.16 20.84
N PHE A 173 5.50 4.55 19.76
CA PHE A 173 5.93 3.20 19.33
C PHE A 173 7.40 3.17 18.93
N PHE A 174 7.86 4.19 18.20
CA PHE A 174 9.26 4.32 17.81
C PHE A 174 10.17 4.48 19.04
N LEU A 175 9.84 5.37 19.98
CA LEU A 175 10.64 5.56 21.19
C LEU A 175 10.66 4.34 22.08
N LYS A 176 9.54 3.62 22.25
CA LYS A 176 9.52 2.36 22.98
C LYS A 176 10.48 1.33 22.39
N ALA A 177 10.62 1.29 21.06
CA ALA A 177 11.59 0.43 20.39
C ALA A 177 13.04 0.90 20.58
N VAL A 178 13.29 2.22 20.50
CA VAL A 178 14.61 2.83 20.73
C VAL A 178 15.09 2.57 22.16
N ASP A 179 14.23 2.83 23.15
CA ASP A 179 14.48 2.63 24.58
C ASP A 179 14.80 1.16 24.88
N ARG A 180 13.96 0.24 24.39
CA ARG A 180 14.17 -1.21 24.57
C ARG A 180 15.48 -1.71 23.98
N LEU A 181 15.93 -1.14 22.86
CA LEU A 181 17.15 -1.56 22.17
C LEU A 181 18.39 -0.79 22.65
N GLY A 182 18.23 0.29 23.43
CA GLY A 182 19.33 1.16 23.86
C GLY A 182 19.91 2.03 22.73
N GLY A 183 19.14 2.27 21.66
CA GLY A 183 19.63 3.03 20.51
C GLY A 183 18.65 3.12 19.34
N CYS A 184 18.96 3.98 18.38
CA CYS A 184 18.17 4.20 17.17
C CYS A 184 18.83 3.55 15.93
N PRO A 185 18.06 3.27 14.85
CA PRO A 185 18.66 2.72 13.64
C PRO A 185 19.53 3.76 12.94
N THR A 186 20.41 3.30 12.04
CA THR A 186 21.20 4.21 11.20
C THR A 186 20.31 5.07 10.30
N LEU A 187 19.26 4.48 9.72
CA LEU A 187 18.25 5.15 8.91
C LEU A 187 16.85 4.69 9.30
N VAL A 188 15.89 5.60 9.23
CA VAL A 188 14.47 5.26 9.19
C VAL A 188 13.93 5.57 7.80
N ARG A 189 13.07 4.70 7.29
CA ARG A 189 12.32 4.92 6.07
C ARG A 189 10.83 4.82 6.33
N SER A 190 10.11 5.83 5.85
CA SER A 190 8.65 5.86 5.82
C SER A 190 8.16 6.33 4.45
N ASP A 191 6.85 6.20 4.28
CA ASP A 191 6.14 6.89 3.23
C ASP A 191 6.01 8.39 3.53
N ARG A 192 5.67 9.15 2.50
CA ARG A 192 5.33 10.56 2.65
C ARG A 192 3.96 10.68 3.29
N GLY A 193 3.94 11.12 4.54
CA GLY A 193 2.73 11.42 5.29
C GLY A 193 3.06 12.21 6.54
N THR A 194 2.06 12.91 7.08
CA THR A 194 2.21 13.74 8.28
C THR A 194 2.21 12.90 9.55
N GLU A 195 1.60 11.72 9.51
CA GLU A 195 1.52 10.75 10.61
C GLU A 195 2.88 10.28 11.11
N ASN A 196 3.93 10.37 10.29
CA ASN A 196 5.29 9.97 10.66
C ASN A 196 6.20 11.15 11.05
N GLY A 197 5.63 12.35 11.19
CA GLY A 197 6.38 13.59 11.44
C GLY A 197 7.23 13.53 12.71
N HIS A 198 6.67 13.02 13.81
CA HIS A 198 7.38 12.86 15.09
C HIS A 198 8.55 11.88 14.98
N VAL A 199 8.33 10.71 14.35
CA VAL A 199 9.43 9.76 14.10
C VAL A 199 10.54 10.39 13.26
N GLY A 200 10.18 11.22 12.29
CA GLY A 200 11.14 12.01 11.51
C GLY A 200 11.96 12.97 12.36
N ALA A 201 11.31 13.75 13.23
CA ALA A 201 11.97 14.68 14.14
C ALA A 201 12.86 13.95 15.16
N PHE A 202 12.33 12.93 15.83
CA PHE A 202 13.05 12.13 16.82
C PHE A 202 14.26 11.43 16.20
N GLN A 203 14.10 10.79 15.04
CA GLN A 203 15.24 10.13 14.38
C GLN A 203 16.37 11.13 14.09
N ARG A 204 16.06 12.33 13.58
CA ARG A 204 17.07 13.37 13.32
C ARG A 204 17.74 13.86 14.59
N PHE A 205 16.95 14.05 15.65
CA PHE A 205 17.45 14.48 16.95
C PHE A 205 18.34 13.41 17.59
N LEU A 206 17.86 12.18 17.73
CA LEU A 206 18.54 11.08 18.40
C LEU A 206 19.79 10.63 17.62
N ARG A 207 19.76 10.71 16.28
CA ARG A 207 20.87 10.31 15.40
C ARG A 207 21.94 11.40 15.26
N HIS A 208 22.37 11.97 16.38
CA HIS A 208 23.28 13.11 16.50
C HIS A 208 24.77 12.80 16.21
N HIS A 209 25.12 11.57 15.85
CA HIS A 209 26.53 11.19 15.74
C HIS A 209 27.15 11.79 14.48
N ASP A 210 28.44 12.15 14.57
CA ASP A 210 29.20 12.77 13.49
C ASP A 210 29.62 11.75 12.41
N ASP A 211 28.65 11.33 11.59
CA ASP A 211 28.90 10.53 10.39
C ASP A 211 28.00 10.97 9.22
N ALA A 212 28.30 10.48 8.02
CA ALA A 212 27.68 10.92 6.77
C ALA A 212 26.15 10.77 6.72
N LEU A 213 25.56 9.94 7.60
CA LEU A 213 24.11 9.68 7.69
C LEU A 213 23.49 10.22 8.99
N GLY A 214 24.23 11.00 9.78
CA GLY A 214 23.74 11.66 10.99
C GLY A 214 22.71 12.76 10.74
N GLY A 215 21.98 13.14 11.78
CA GLY A 215 21.06 14.28 11.78
C GLY A 215 20.00 14.19 10.69
N ASP A 216 19.87 15.23 9.88
CA ASP A 216 18.86 15.36 8.83
C ASP A 216 18.86 14.26 7.77
N LYS A 217 20.00 13.59 7.58
CA LYS A 217 20.16 12.51 6.58
C LYS A 217 19.70 11.15 7.10
N SER A 218 19.36 11.06 8.38
CA SER A 218 18.98 9.82 9.05
C SER A 218 17.53 9.36 8.78
N TYR A 219 16.72 10.22 8.17
CA TYR A 219 15.31 9.96 7.89
C TYR A 219 14.99 10.08 6.40
N LEU A 220 14.52 8.99 5.80
CA LEU A 220 14.25 8.87 4.37
C LEU A 220 12.74 8.82 4.09
N THR A 221 12.19 9.89 3.54
CA THR A 221 10.82 9.90 3.00
C THR A 221 10.81 9.44 1.54
N GLY A 222 9.99 8.45 1.21
CA GLY A 222 9.88 7.90 -0.14
C GLY A 222 8.45 7.66 -0.60
N ARG A 223 8.30 7.11 -1.81
CA ARG A 223 7.03 6.50 -2.24
C ARG A 223 6.85 5.15 -1.55
N SER A 224 5.62 4.70 -1.31
CA SER A 224 5.27 3.33 -0.85
C SER A 224 6.07 2.22 -1.51
N THR A 225 6.23 2.30 -2.84
CA THR A 225 7.03 1.33 -3.61
C THR A 225 8.51 1.23 -3.19
N ALA A 226 9.03 2.18 -2.42
CA ALA A 226 10.37 2.19 -1.85
C ALA A 226 10.41 1.64 -0.41
N ASN A 227 9.27 1.52 0.26
CA ASN A 227 9.08 0.94 1.59
C ASN A 227 8.82 -0.58 1.51
N GLN A 228 9.60 -1.26 0.66
CA GLN A 228 9.29 -2.59 0.15
C GLN A 228 9.17 -3.69 1.22
N ARG A 229 9.88 -3.54 2.34
CA ARG A 229 9.93 -4.58 3.38
C ARG A 229 8.63 -4.68 4.15
N ILE A 230 8.15 -3.55 4.68
CA ILE A 230 6.90 -3.50 5.44
C ILE A 230 5.70 -3.72 4.52
N GLU A 231 5.71 -3.16 3.31
CA GLU A 231 4.67 -3.40 2.31
C GLU A 231 4.56 -4.87 1.88
N SER A 232 5.70 -5.56 1.69
CA SER A 232 5.69 -7.00 1.45
C SER A 232 5.20 -7.78 2.67
N TRP A 233 5.48 -7.30 3.87
CA TRP A 233 5.07 -7.94 5.12
C TRP A 233 3.56 -7.81 5.36
N TRP A 234 2.95 -6.69 5.00
CA TRP A 234 1.49 -6.50 5.04
C TRP A 234 0.72 -7.57 4.27
N GLY A 235 1.25 -7.99 3.12
CA GLY A 235 0.67 -9.10 2.36
C GLY A 235 0.72 -10.46 3.09
N GLN A 236 1.68 -10.64 4.00
CA GLN A 236 1.77 -11.82 4.87
C GLN A 236 0.83 -11.69 6.06
N LEU A 237 0.84 -10.56 6.78
CA LEU A 237 -0.04 -10.31 7.91
C LEU A 237 -1.52 -10.50 7.55
N ARG A 238 -1.92 -10.01 6.37
CA ARG A 238 -3.27 -10.22 5.83
C ARG A 238 -3.67 -11.68 5.76
N LYS A 239 -2.77 -12.54 5.28
CA LYS A 239 -3.04 -13.97 5.14
C LYS A 239 -3.03 -14.71 6.47
N GLN A 240 -2.34 -14.18 7.47
CA GLN A 240 -2.21 -14.82 8.78
C GLN A 240 -3.37 -14.49 9.72
N CYS A 241 -3.76 -13.21 9.85
CA CYS A 241 -4.82 -12.84 10.78
C CYS A 241 -5.75 -11.71 10.30
N THR A 242 -5.26 -10.65 9.65
CA THR A 242 -6.12 -9.46 9.46
C THR A 242 -7.27 -9.64 8.45
N GLU A 243 -7.18 -10.59 7.51
CA GLU A 243 -8.33 -10.91 6.63
C GLU A 243 -9.46 -11.64 7.37
N PHE A 244 -9.13 -12.42 8.42
CA PHE A 244 -10.13 -13.05 9.29
C PHE A 244 -10.97 -11.98 9.99
N TRP A 245 -10.31 -11.08 10.74
CA TRP A 245 -10.97 -9.97 11.44
C TRP A 245 -11.76 -9.07 10.50
N ARG A 246 -11.19 -8.73 9.34
CA ARG A 246 -11.88 -7.95 8.31
C ARG A 246 -13.13 -8.65 7.77
N THR A 247 -13.15 -9.98 7.72
CA THR A 247 -14.32 -10.73 7.27
C THR A 247 -15.39 -10.76 8.35
N LEU A 248 -15.01 -11.01 9.61
CA LEU A 248 -15.91 -10.95 10.76
C LEU A 248 -16.57 -9.57 10.88
N PHE A 249 -15.81 -8.48 10.82
CA PHE A 249 -16.38 -7.14 10.92
C PHE A 249 -17.23 -6.72 9.72
N ARG A 250 -16.92 -7.23 8.52
CA ARG A 250 -17.81 -7.05 7.36
C ARG A 250 -19.13 -7.78 7.53
N TRP A 251 -19.11 -8.97 8.11
CA TRP A 251 -20.34 -9.70 8.44
C TRP A 251 -21.19 -8.91 9.44
N LEU A 252 -20.60 -8.33 10.50
CA LEU A 252 -21.33 -7.45 11.43
C LEU A 252 -22.00 -6.27 10.72
N LEU A 253 -21.32 -5.67 9.75
CA LEU A 253 -21.89 -4.59 8.93
C LEU A 253 -23.04 -5.09 8.05
N GLU A 254 -22.87 -6.22 7.37
CA GLU A 254 -23.84 -6.79 6.44
C GLU A 254 -25.14 -7.24 7.15
N GLU A 255 -25.04 -7.76 8.37
CA GLU A 255 -26.18 -8.18 9.21
C GLU A 255 -26.80 -7.03 10.03
N GLY A 256 -26.26 -5.80 9.93
CA GLY A 256 -26.80 -4.63 10.64
C GLY A 256 -26.38 -4.50 12.11
N PHE A 257 -25.42 -5.30 12.58
CA PHE A 257 -24.81 -5.19 13.90
C PHE A 257 -23.67 -4.14 13.97
N PHE A 258 -23.37 -3.44 12.89
CA PHE A 258 -22.38 -2.37 12.85
C PHE A 258 -22.80 -1.26 11.88
N THR A 259 -22.91 -0.01 12.36
CA THR A 259 -23.27 1.17 11.55
C THR A 259 -22.05 2.01 11.15
N GLY A 260 -20.93 1.87 11.87
CA GLY A 260 -19.73 2.69 11.69
C GLY A 260 -19.74 4.02 12.44
N ASP A 261 -20.74 4.23 13.30
CA ASP A 261 -20.72 5.36 14.23
C ASP A 261 -19.63 5.22 15.31
N VAL A 262 -19.48 6.27 16.12
CA VAL A 262 -18.45 6.33 17.16
C VAL A 262 -18.64 5.22 18.18
N MET A 263 -19.88 4.99 18.64
CA MET A 263 -20.19 3.98 19.65
C MET A 263 -19.82 2.58 19.16
N ASP A 264 -20.23 2.20 17.95
CA ASP A 264 -19.91 0.88 17.41
C ASP A 264 -18.39 0.69 17.28
N LYS A 265 -17.64 1.73 16.86
CA LYS A 265 -16.17 1.67 16.81
C LYS A 265 -15.50 1.60 18.18
N GLU A 266 -16.04 2.27 19.19
CA GLU A 266 -15.56 2.17 20.58
C GLU A 266 -15.83 0.76 21.15
N LEU A 267 -17.03 0.20 20.92
CA LEU A 267 -17.39 -1.16 21.33
C LEU A 267 -16.57 -2.23 20.61
N ILE A 268 -16.32 -2.06 19.30
CA ILE A 268 -15.40 -2.95 18.56
C ILE A 268 -14.03 -2.95 19.23
N ARG A 269 -13.50 -1.79 19.62
CA ARG A 269 -12.21 -1.74 20.30
C ARG A 269 -12.28 -2.38 21.69
N PHE A 270 -13.30 -2.08 22.49
CA PHE A 270 -13.52 -2.68 23.81
C PHE A 270 -13.42 -4.21 23.75
N VAL A 271 -14.17 -4.82 22.82
CA VAL A 271 -14.29 -6.28 22.73
C VAL A 271 -13.11 -6.92 22.00
N PHE A 272 -12.67 -6.37 20.87
CA PHE A 272 -11.78 -7.08 19.94
C PHE A 272 -10.32 -6.63 19.97
N MET A 273 -9.98 -5.46 20.53
CA MET A 273 -8.61 -4.92 20.46
C MET A 273 -7.60 -5.87 21.10
N LYS A 274 -7.92 -6.45 22.26
CA LYS A 274 -7.07 -7.41 22.98
C LYS A 274 -6.81 -8.68 22.15
N HIS A 275 -7.84 -9.21 21.50
CA HIS A 275 -7.72 -10.39 20.65
C HIS A 275 -6.87 -10.12 19.41
N ILE A 276 -7.12 -8.98 18.76
CA ILE A 276 -6.35 -8.58 17.58
C ILE A 276 -4.88 -8.37 17.97
N GLN A 277 -4.59 -7.69 19.08
CA GLN A 277 -3.20 -7.55 19.53
C GLN A 277 -2.55 -8.91 19.82
N GLY A 278 -3.25 -9.83 20.48
CA GLY A 278 -2.73 -11.19 20.72
C GLY A 278 -2.40 -11.94 19.43
N ASP A 279 -3.23 -11.82 18.39
CA ASP A 279 -2.92 -12.37 17.07
C ASP A 279 -1.71 -11.69 16.41
N LEU A 280 -1.57 -10.37 16.53
CA LEU A 280 -0.42 -9.64 16.02
C LEU A 280 0.88 -10.11 16.69
N ASP A 281 0.86 -10.27 18.01
CA ASP A 281 2.00 -10.75 18.81
C ASP A 281 2.40 -12.17 18.39
N ALA A 282 1.43 -13.08 18.29
CA ALA A 282 1.67 -14.45 17.85
C ALA A 282 2.23 -14.52 16.42
N VAL A 283 1.70 -13.71 15.49
CA VAL A 283 2.20 -13.64 14.12
C VAL A 283 3.63 -13.09 14.09
N ALA A 284 3.95 -12.08 14.89
CA ALA A 284 5.29 -11.53 14.99
C ALA A 284 6.29 -12.56 15.55
N GLU A 285 5.91 -13.33 16.58
CA GLU A 285 6.74 -14.40 17.14
C GLU A 285 7.04 -15.50 16.11
N VAL A 286 6.00 -16.01 15.44
CA VAL A 286 6.16 -17.03 14.39
C VAL A 286 7.02 -16.50 13.25
N TRP A 287 6.81 -15.24 12.86
CA TRP A 287 7.62 -14.61 11.83
C TRP A 287 9.08 -14.43 12.26
N ASP A 288 9.35 -13.95 13.47
CA ASP A 288 10.72 -13.75 13.92
C ASP A 288 11.47 -15.09 14.01
N GLY A 289 10.75 -16.17 14.30
CA GLY A 289 11.26 -17.53 14.33
C GLY A 289 11.40 -18.23 12.98
N HIS A 290 10.65 -17.87 11.93
CA HIS A 290 10.60 -18.67 10.70
C HIS A 290 11.92 -18.68 9.90
N LEU A 291 12.15 -19.75 9.12
CA LEU A 291 13.32 -19.85 8.26
C LEU A 291 13.04 -19.22 6.88
N ILE A 292 13.70 -18.09 6.58
CA ILE A 292 13.74 -17.53 5.23
C ILE A 292 14.72 -18.34 4.39
N ARG A 293 14.21 -19.03 3.36
CA ARG A 293 15.01 -19.85 2.46
C ARG A 293 15.96 -19.01 1.60
N LYS A 294 17.13 -19.58 1.29
CA LYS A 294 18.11 -18.99 0.37
C LYS A 294 17.48 -18.76 -1.00
N SER A 295 17.59 -17.53 -1.50
CA SER A 295 17.17 -17.16 -2.85
C SER A 295 18.29 -17.44 -3.85
N LYS A 296 17.95 -17.64 -5.13
CA LYS A 296 18.94 -17.63 -6.23
C LYS A 296 19.59 -16.25 -6.43
N GLN A 297 19.00 -15.20 -5.84
CA GLN A 297 19.56 -13.86 -5.84
C GLN A 297 20.48 -13.70 -4.63
N GLU A 298 21.79 -13.59 -4.87
CA GLU A 298 22.83 -13.56 -3.82
C GLU A 298 22.64 -12.46 -2.78
N HIS A 299 22.15 -11.29 -3.18
CA HIS A 299 21.98 -10.12 -2.31
C HIS A 299 20.78 -10.23 -1.34
N VAL A 300 19.96 -11.29 -1.44
CA VAL A 300 18.79 -11.47 -0.58
C VAL A 300 19.18 -12.26 0.67
N THR A 301 19.07 -11.62 1.82
CA THR A 301 19.28 -12.22 3.14
C THR A 301 18.38 -13.43 3.37
N HIS A 302 18.95 -14.46 4.01
CA HIS A 302 18.32 -15.73 4.33
C HIS A 302 18.76 -16.17 5.73
N GLY A 303 17.93 -16.95 6.42
CA GLY A 303 18.10 -17.25 7.84
C GLY A 303 16.82 -16.98 8.63
N ARG A 304 16.90 -17.04 9.95
CA ARG A 304 15.78 -16.69 10.83
C ARG A 304 15.86 -15.20 11.15
N PRO A 305 14.78 -14.41 11.01
CA PRO A 305 14.82 -12.97 11.28
C PRO A 305 15.41 -12.62 12.64
N LEU A 306 15.03 -13.34 13.70
CA LEU A 306 15.56 -13.11 15.04
C LEU A 306 17.08 -13.33 15.10
N LEU A 307 17.58 -14.44 14.55
CA LEU A 307 19.02 -14.76 14.56
C LEU A 307 19.84 -13.79 13.69
N MET A 308 19.32 -13.42 12.52
CA MET A 308 19.96 -12.40 11.67
C MET A 308 20.05 -11.03 12.34
N PHE A 309 19.13 -10.74 13.27
CA PHE A 309 19.12 -9.51 14.04
C PHE A 309 20.06 -9.55 15.25
N GLN A 310 20.05 -10.66 16.01
CA GLN A 310 20.81 -10.79 17.26
C GLN A 310 22.27 -11.22 17.07
N LEU A 311 22.56 -12.00 16.01
CA LEU A 311 23.88 -12.56 15.73
C LEU A 311 24.32 -12.24 14.29
N PRO A 312 24.40 -10.94 13.91
CA PRO A 312 24.72 -10.54 12.54
C PRO A 312 26.08 -11.06 12.03
N GLU A 313 27.02 -11.35 12.92
CA GLU A 313 28.36 -11.86 12.60
C GLU A 313 28.31 -13.22 11.90
N VAL A 314 27.33 -14.07 12.28
CA VAL A 314 27.08 -15.37 11.63
C VAL A 314 26.71 -15.19 10.15
N TYR A 315 26.18 -14.02 9.79
CA TYR A 315 25.76 -13.67 8.44
C TYR A 315 26.77 -12.75 7.73
N GLY A 316 27.98 -12.61 8.27
CA GLY A 316 29.06 -11.81 7.68
C GLY A 316 28.80 -10.30 7.73
N THR A 317 28.00 -9.84 8.70
CA THR A 317 27.76 -8.43 8.94
C THR A 317 27.88 -8.09 10.44
N ARG A 318 27.44 -6.90 10.85
CA ARG A 318 27.47 -6.40 12.22
C ARG A 318 26.17 -5.67 12.54
N ASP A 319 25.95 -5.39 13.81
CA ASP A 319 24.89 -4.47 14.23
C ASP A 319 25.21 -3.02 13.81
N HIS A 320 24.20 -2.31 13.35
CA HIS A 320 24.25 -0.91 12.95
C HIS A 320 23.41 0.00 13.86
N LEU A 321 22.98 -0.51 15.02
CA LEU A 321 22.33 0.30 16.04
C LEU A 321 23.26 1.43 16.49
N LYS A 322 22.65 2.59 16.78
CA LYS A 322 23.35 3.80 17.16
C LYS A 322 22.96 4.12 18.59
N PRO A 323 23.90 4.00 19.55
CA PRO A 323 23.60 4.25 20.96
C PRO A 323 23.00 5.64 21.16
N VAL A 324 22.04 5.74 22.07
CA VAL A 324 21.40 7.02 22.42
C VAL A 324 21.37 7.15 23.93
N GLU A 325 21.71 8.34 24.42
CA GLU A 325 21.65 8.69 25.84
C GLU A 325 20.20 8.74 26.33
N GLN A 326 19.95 8.26 27.55
CA GLN A 326 18.60 8.19 28.11
C GLN A 326 17.92 9.56 28.17
N GLU A 327 18.64 10.62 28.55
CA GLU A 327 18.12 11.99 28.61
C GLU A 327 17.49 12.45 27.29
N ARG A 328 18.08 12.05 26.15
CA ARG A 328 17.55 12.38 24.82
C ARG A 328 16.28 11.60 24.49
N ILE A 329 16.19 10.36 24.96
CA ILE A 329 14.97 9.54 24.83
C ILE A 329 13.84 10.15 25.66
N ASP A 330 14.16 10.59 26.88
CA ASP A 330 13.19 11.18 27.81
C ASP A 330 12.63 12.51 27.28
N LEU A 331 13.47 13.37 26.67
CA LEU A 331 13.00 14.59 25.99
C LEU A 331 12.01 14.30 24.85
N CYS A 332 12.24 13.27 24.04
CA CYS A 332 11.28 12.90 22.99
C CYS A 332 10.01 12.27 23.58
N ARG A 333 10.09 11.64 24.75
CA ARG A 333 8.97 10.96 25.42
C ARG A 333 7.88 11.95 25.83
N GLU A 334 8.25 13.19 26.15
CA GLU A 334 7.31 14.27 26.50
C GLU A 334 6.39 14.66 25.34
N GLU A 335 6.82 14.41 24.10
CA GLU A 335 6.07 14.71 22.86
C GLU A 335 5.30 13.48 22.33
N CYS A 336 5.10 12.45 23.16
CA CYS A 336 4.47 11.20 22.74
C CYS A 336 3.21 10.87 23.55
N ASN A 337 2.23 10.33 22.84
CA ASN A 337 1.17 9.54 23.44
C ASN A 337 1.60 8.07 23.43
N PHE A 338 1.34 7.40 24.55
CA PHE A 338 1.53 5.97 24.66
C PHE A 338 0.17 5.29 24.60
N LYS A 339 0.15 4.10 23.99
CA LYS A 339 -1.05 3.26 23.92
C LYS A 339 -1.70 3.20 25.30
N ASP A 340 -2.92 3.73 25.35
CA ASP A 340 -3.68 3.84 26.60
C ASP A 340 -3.91 2.44 27.18
N ARG A 341 -4.10 2.37 28.49
CA ARG A 341 -4.53 1.15 29.17
C ARG A 341 -5.94 0.74 28.75
N PHE A 342 -6.73 1.70 28.26
CA PHE A 342 -8.09 1.48 27.82
C PHE A 342 -8.15 1.28 26.30
N PRO A 343 -8.82 0.22 25.81
CA PRO A 343 -8.96 -0.02 24.37
C PRO A 343 -9.93 0.98 23.70
N CYS A 344 -10.82 1.60 24.48
CA CYS A 344 -11.84 2.55 24.06
C CYS A 344 -11.88 3.74 25.01
N ASP A 345 -12.79 4.68 24.77
CA ASP A 345 -13.10 5.76 25.71
C ASP A 345 -13.28 5.22 27.14
N ARG A 346 -12.77 5.98 28.12
CA ARG A 346 -12.68 5.54 29.51
C ARG A 346 -14.06 5.39 30.16
N GLU A 347 -14.98 6.32 29.92
CA GLU A 347 -16.32 6.25 30.51
C GLU A 347 -17.08 5.05 29.94
N LEU A 348 -16.96 4.82 28.62
CA LEU A 348 -17.54 3.63 28.00
C LEU A 348 -16.88 2.34 28.52
N PHE A 349 -15.56 2.32 28.71
CA PHE A 349 -14.85 1.16 29.25
C PHE A 349 -15.38 0.79 30.63
N GLU A 350 -15.45 1.76 31.53
CA GLU A 350 -15.95 1.59 32.90
C GLU A 350 -17.41 1.12 32.89
N TYR A 351 -18.25 1.71 32.03
CA TYR A 351 -19.63 1.29 31.82
C TYR A 351 -19.74 -0.16 31.35
N CYS A 352 -19.02 -0.54 30.28
CA CYS A 352 -19.07 -1.89 29.74
C CYS A 352 -18.58 -2.92 30.78
N CYS A 353 -17.52 -2.62 31.55
CA CYS A 353 -17.08 -3.49 32.64
C CYS A 353 -18.18 -3.69 33.69
N GLN A 354 -18.91 -2.64 34.06
CA GLN A 354 -20.04 -2.75 34.98
C GLN A 354 -21.19 -3.57 34.38
N SER A 355 -21.50 -3.41 33.09
CA SER A 355 -22.49 -4.22 32.38
C SER A 355 -22.11 -5.70 32.35
N LEU A 356 -20.83 -6.03 32.15
CA LEU A 356 -20.35 -7.42 32.20
C LEU A 356 -20.63 -8.05 33.56
N ILE A 357 -20.28 -7.36 34.66
CA ILE A 357 -20.51 -7.83 36.03
C ILE A 357 -22.01 -8.01 36.30
N THR A 358 -22.82 -7.02 35.92
CA THR A 358 -24.25 -6.96 36.24
C THR A 358 -25.05 -8.03 35.48
N ASN A 359 -24.67 -8.31 34.24
CA ASN A 359 -25.35 -9.28 33.38
C ASN A 359 -24.71 -10.69 33.41
N GLY A 360 -23.62 -10.87 34.17
CA GLY A 360 -22.89 -12.13 34.25
C GLY A 360 -22.22 -12.53 32.92
N TRP A 361 -21.80 -11.55 32.12
CA TRP A 361 -21.07 -11.80 30.88
C TRP A 361 -19.57 -11.96 31.13
N GLU A 362 -18.97 -12.96 30.51
CA GLU A 362 -17.54 -13.25 30.66
C GLU A 362 -16.68 -12.53 29.60
N ASP A 363 -15.41 -12.29 29.95
CA ASP A 363 -14.38 -11.86 28.98
C ASP A 363 -14.22 -12.94 27.91
N PRO A 364 -14.40 -12.61 26.61
CA PRO A 364 -14.46 -13.61 25.57
C PRO A 364 -13.09 -14.27 25.39
N ARG A 365 -13.09 -15.60 25.15
CA ARG A 365 -11.85 -16.38 24.97
C ARG A 365 -11.55 -16.71 23.51
N ASN A 366 -12.52 -16.50 22.64
CA ASN A 366 -12.42 -16.81 21.22
C ASN A 366 -13.28 -15.81 20.40
N PRO A 367 -13.09 -15.74 19.07
CA PRO A 367 -13.79 -14.77 18.23
C PRO A 367 -15.32 -14.90 18.23
N GLU A 368 -15.88 -16.10 18.40
CA GLU A 368 -17.32 -16.32 18.46
C GLU A 368 -17.93 -15.75 19.74
N ALA A 369 -17.30 -16.04 20.89
CA ALA A 369 -17.68 -15.44 22.17
C ALA A 369 -17.55 -13.91 22.13
N ALA A 370 -16.51 -13.39 21.49
CA ALA A 370 -16.30 -11.95 21.33
C ALA A 370 -17.42 -11.33 20.47
N MET A 371 -17.80 -11.98 19.38
CA MET A 371 -18.91 -11.55 18.53
C MET A 371 -20.23 -11.49 19.30
N ASN A 372 -20.56 -12.53 20.06
CA ASN A 372 -21.77 -12.57 20.87
C ASN A 372 -21.77 -11.49 21.95
N LEU A 373 -20.63 -11.29 22.63
CA LEU A 373 -20.50 -10.24 23.63
C LEU A 373 -20.69 -8.85 23.02
N TYR A 374 -20.09 -8.59 21.85
CA TYR A 374 -20.25 -7.32 21.14
C TYR A 374 -21.70 -7.03 20.80
N ILE A 375 -22.44 -8.01 20.25
CA ILE A 375 -23.85 -7.84 19.90
C ILE A 375 -24.69 -7.52 21.15
N ASN A 376 -24.48 -8.28 22.23
CA ASN A 376 -25.19 -8.07 23.50
C ASN A 376 -24.88 -6.70 24.12
N LEU A 377 -23.61 -6.30 24.16
CA LEU A 377 -23.19 -4.99 24.67
C LEU A 377 -23.76 -3.86 23.83
N ARG A 378 -23.72 -3.99 22.50
CA ARG A 378 -24.24 -2.98 21.59
C ARG A 378 -25.73 -2.75 21.81
N GLU A 379 -26.52 -3.81 21.91
CA GLU A 379 -27.95 -3.69 22.21
C GLU A 379 -28.20 -3.07 23.59
N HIS A 380 -27.45 -3.50 24.60
CA HIS A 380 -27.60 -3.01 25.96
C HIS A 380 -27.26 -1.52 26.07
N VAL A 381 -26.12 -1.11 25.51
CA VAL A 381 -25.68 0.29 25.48
C VAL A 381 -26.68 1.14 24.71
N ARG A 382 -27.11 0.72 23.51
CA ARG A 382 -28.09 1.46 22.68
C ARG A 382 -29.42 1.71 23.39
N ARG A 383 -29.95 0.71 24.10
CA ARG A 383 -31.19 0.86 24.89
C ARG A 383 -31.06 1.92 25.98
N GLU A 384 -29.91 2.01 26.63
CA GLU A 384 -29.66 2.93 27.75
C GLU A 384 -29.49 4.38 27.29
N ILE A 385 -28.90 4.61 26.12
CA ILE A 385 -28.80 5.95 25.50
C ILE A 385 -30.04 6.35 24.66
N GLY A 386 -31.01 5.45 24.49
CA GLY A 386 -32.25 5.73 23.76
C GLY A 386 -32.08 5.90 22.25
N VAL A 387 -31.13 5.19 21.64
CA VAL A 387 -30.77 5.30 20.19
C VAL A 387 -30.87 3.97 19.46
#